data_AF-A0AA90QMT2-F1
#
_entry.id   AF-A0AA90QMT2-F1
#
_cell.length_a   1.000
_cell.length_b   1.000
_cell.length_c   1.000
_cell.angle_alpha   90.00
_cell.angle_beta   90.00
_cell.angle_gamma   90.00
#
_symmetry.space_group_name_H-M   'P 1'
#
loop_
_entity.id
_entity.type
_entity.pdbx_description
1 polymer ?
#
loop_
_entity_poly.entity_id
_entity_poly.type
_entity_poly.pdbx_seq_one_letter_code
_entity_poly.pdbx_strand_id
1 'polypeptide(L)'
;MMSSLKIRQLSSFANAIRLRAAHELTVRARPGMTLNVSQGRRKRLLLAHQGADYLISVLTESALPTGEADDGLVGLFEGAREALAGVYKKWRSEGTGEVGKSEVEASLEQLASLHDKLNTLCWLIREGEADQDRVVPGVFSSPDDLFAAMGV
;
A
#
# COMPACT_ATOMS: atom_id res chain seq x y z
N MET A 1 -8.56 -13.63 15.30
CA MET A 1 -9.54 -12.65 14.76
C MET A 1 -9.07 -11.24 15.04
N MET A 2 -8.64 -10.51 14.01
CA MET A 2 -8.46 -9.05 14.10
C MET A 2 -9.80 -8.38 14.43
N SER A 3 -9.76 -7.34 15.26
CA SER A 3 -10.96 -6.56 15.55
C SER A 3 -11.40 -5.78 14.30
N SER A 4 -12.71 -5.57 14.14
CA SER A 4 -13.28 -4.72 13.07
C SER A 4 -12.69 -3.29 13.05
N LEU A 5 -12.13 -2.85 14.18
CA LEU A 5 -11.38 -1.60 14.28
C LEU A 5 -10.08 -1.62 13.45
N LYS A 6 -9.31 -2.70 13.50
CA LYS A 6 -8.04 -2.82 12.77
C LYS A 6 -8.24 -2.90 11.26
N ILE A 7 -9.26 -3.62 10.80
CA ILE A 7 -9.67 -3.65 9.38
C ILE A 7 -10.03 -2.23 8.89
N ARG A 8 -10.86 -1.51 9.66
CA ARG A 8 -11.18 -0.11 9.34
C ARG A 8 -9.96 0.80 9.30
N GLN A 9 -8.98 0.59 10.19
CA GLN A 9 -7.72 1.35 10.19
C GLN A 9 -6.91 1.10 8.92
N LEU A 10 -6.77 -0.16 8.50
CA LEU A 10 -6.11 -0.55 7.25
C LEU A 10 -6.81 0.06 6.03
N SER A 11 -8.13 -0.09 5.91
CA SER A 11 -8.91 0.49 4.81
C SER A 11 -8.80 2.02 4.78
N SER A 12 -8.86 2.66 5.95
CA SER A 12 -8.78 4.13 6.05
C SER A 12 -7.41 4.64 5.66
N PHE A 13 -6.35 3.94 6.08
CA PHE A 13 -4.98 4.27 5.73
C PHE A 13 -4.75 4.15 4.22
N ALA A 14 -5.11 3.01 3.60
CA ALA A 14 -4.96 2.81 2.17
C ALA A 14 -5.72 3.88 1.35
N ASN A 15 -6.96 4.18 1.73
CA ASN A 15 -7.74 5.24 1.08
C ASN A 15 -7.14 6.63 1.26
N ALA A 16 -6.61 6.96 2.44
CA ALA A 16 -5.96 8.24 2.68
C ALA A 16 -4.73 8.42 1.76
N ILE A 17 -3.92 7.38 1.60
CA ILE A 17 -2.77 7.40 0.69
C ILE A 17 -3.23 7.57 -0.76
N ARG A 18 -4.22 6.78 -1.20
CA ARG A 18 -4.75 6.86 -2.57
C ARG A 18 -5.33 8.23 -2.91
N LEU A 19 -6.18 8.79 -2.04
CA LEU A 19 -6.76 10.13 -2.22
C LEU A 19 -5.69 11.21 -2.24
N ARG A 20 -4.67 11.09 -1.39
CA ARG A 20 -3.55 12.03 -1.36
C ARG A 20 -2.73 11.96 -2.65
N ALA A 21 -2.43 10.76 -3.12
CA ALA A 21 -1.69 10.56 -4.35
C ALA A 21 -2.47 11.12 -5.55
N ALA A 22 -3.78 10.88 -5.63
CA ALA A 22 -4.65 11.48 -6.62
C ALA A 22 -4.61 13.02 -6.58
N HIS A 23 -4.65 13.61 -5.39
CA HIS A 23 -4.50 15.06 -5.24
C HIS A 23 -3.15 15.55 -5.78
N GLU A 24 -2.03 14.93 -5.40
CA GLU A 24 -0.70 15.32 -5.89
C GLU A 24 -0.55 15.15 -7.41
N LEU A 25 -1.24 14.17 -8.02
CA LEU A 25 -1.31 14.02 -9.47
C LEU A 25 -2.04 15.19 -10.16
N THR A 26 -3.05 15.77 -9.51
CA THR A 26 -3.79 16.93 -10.06
C THR A 26 -3.09 18.28 -9.83
N VAL A 27 -2.28 18.41 -8.78
CA VAL A 27 -1.58 19.67 -8.47
C VAL A 27 -0.49 19.93 -9.49
N ARG A 28 -0.64 20.92 -10.37
CA ARG A 28 0.45 21.37 -11.25
C ARG A 28 1.56 22.00 -10.42
N ALA A 29 2.81 21.61 -10.66
CA ALA A 29 3.94 22.30 -10.07
C ALA A 29 3.94 23.76 -10.56
N ARG A 30 3.65 24.70 -9.66
CA ARG A 30 3.81 26.13 -9.97
C ARG A 30 5.31 26.46 -9.89
N PRO A 31 5.87 27.22 -10.84
CA PRO A 31 7.20 27.80 -10.70
C PRO A 31 7.27 28.57 -9.37
N GLY A 32 8.22 28.21 -8.51
CA GLY A 32 8.32 28.79 -7.16
C GLY A 32 7.49 28.10 -6.09
N MET A 33 7.42 26.75 -6.10
CA MET A 33 6.98 26.01 -4.90
C MET A 33 7.73 26.56 -3.69
N THR A 34 6.99 27.28 -2.84
CA THR A 34 7.55 27.90 -1.66
C THR A 34 8.04 26.81 -0.72
N LEU A 35 9.09 27.10 0.05
CA LEU A 35 9.65 26.22 1.07
C LEU A 35 8.57 25.57 1.97
N ASN A 36 7.46 26.28 2.20
CA ASN A 36 6.30 25.79 2.96
C ASN A 36 5.58 24.61 2.29
N VAL A 37 5.51 24.58 0.95
CA VAL A 37 4.89 23.48 0.19
C VAL A 37 5.77 22.23 0.24
N SER A 38 7.10 22.37 0.12
CA SER A 38 8.03 21.26 0.23
C SER A 38 8.08 20.70 1.66
N GLN A 39 8.14 21.55 2.68
CA GLN A 39 8.04 21.14 4.09
C GLN A 39 6.72 20.43 4.40
N GLY A 40 5.59 20.97 3.91
CA GLY A 40 4.28 20.35 4.07
C GLY A 40 4.22 18.96 3.43
N ARG A 41 4.81 18.77 2.25
CA ARG A 41 4.92 17.46 1.59
C ARG A 41 5.76 16.49 2.41
N ARG A 42 6.93 16.92 2.88
CA ARG A 42 7.83 16.10 3.69
C ARG A 42 7.16 15.64 4.99
N LYS A 43 6.47 16.53 5.71
CA LYS A 43 5.73 16.18 6.92
C LYS A 43 4.65 15.13 6.65
N ARG A 44 3.93 15.24 5.53
CA ARG A 44 2.90 14.27 5.14
C ARG A 44 3.49 12.91 4.79
N LEU A 45 4.60 12.88 4.05
CA LEU A 45 5.31 11.63 3.76
C LEU A 45 5.80 10.97 5.04
N LEU A 46 6.35 11.72 5.99
CA LEU A 46 6.78 11.20 7.28
C LEU A 46 5.62 10.56 8.06
N LEU A 47 4.45 11.21 8.11
CA LEU A 47 3.27 10.66 8.78
C LEU A 47 2.77 9.39 8.09
N ALA A 48 2.82 9.33 6.75
CA ALA A 48 2.45 8.14 6.00
C ALA A 48 3.40 6.96 6.29
N HIS A 49 4.70 7.23 6.39
CA HIS A 49 5.71 6.25 6.81
C HIS A 49 5.43 5.70 8.21
N GLN A 50 5.25 6.60 9.18
CA GLN A 50 4.92 6.21 10.56
C GLN A 50 3.64 5.37 10.64
N GLY A 51 2.61 5.74 9.86
CA GLY A 51 1.38 4.97 9.77
C GLY A 51 1.59 3.58 9.17
N ALA A 52 2.38 3.48 8.10
CA ALA A 52 2.71 2.20 7.49
C ALA A 52 3.51 1.31 8.45
N ASP A 53 4.54 1.85 9.12
CA ASP A 53 5.37 1.11 10.08
C ASP A 53 4.54 0.57 11.25
N TYR A 54 3.65 1.41 11.80
CA TYR A 54 2.71 0.98 12.84
C TYR A 54 1.84 -0.18 12.36
N LEU A 55 1.25 -0.07 11.17
CA LEU A 55 0.37 -1.12 10.63
C LEU A 55 1.13 -2.41 10.32
N ILE A 56 2.37 -2.32 9.83
CA ILE A 56 3.25 -3.47 9.61
C ILE A 56 3.52 -4.18 10.95
N SER A 57 3.96 -3.45 11.98
CA SER A 57 4.17 -4.03 13.32
C SER A 57 2.91 -4.68 13.86
N VAL A 58 1.75 -4.02 13.74
CA VAL A 58 0.47 -4.59 14.16
C VAL A 58 0.15 -5.90 13.43
N LEU A 59 0.38 -5.98 12.13
CA LEU A 59 0.11 -7.18 11.33
C LEU A 59 1.11 -8.31 11.60
N THR A 60 2.37 -8.00 11.87
CA THR A 60 3.40 -8.99 12.23
C THR A 60 3.19 -9.55 13.64
N GLU A 61 2.74 -8.74 14.59
CA GLU A 61 2.55 -9.15 16.00
C GLU A 61 1.16 -9.73 16.29
N SER A 62 0.17 -9.47 15.42
CA SER A 62 -1.21 -9.95 15.61
C SER A 62 -1.48 -11.17 14.73
N ALA A 63 -2.42 -12.02 15.16
CA ALA A 63 -3.06 -12.95 14.25
C ALA A 63 -3.66 -12.15 13.07
N LEU A 64 -3.27 -12.52 11.85
CA LEU A 64 -3.68 -11.91 10.59
C LEU A 64 -5.21 -11.82 10.50
N PRO A 65 -5.75 -10.90 9.69
CA PRO A 65 -7.19 -10.82 9.56
C PRO A 65 -7.73 -12.13 8.97
N THR A 66 -8.87 -12.55 9.51
CA THR A 66 -9.47 -13.86 9.28
C THR A 66 -10.93 -13.64 8.91
N GLY A 67 -11.32 -13.95 7.67
CA GLY A 67 -12.70 -13.99 7.19
C GLY A 67 -13.03 -13.04 6.03
N GLU A 68 -14.26 -13.11 5.49
CA GLU A 68 -14.81 -12.35 4.34
C GLU A 68 -14.66 -10.81 4.43
N ALA A 69 -14.27 -10.26 5.58
CA ALA A 69 -13.98 -8.84 5.73
C ALA A 69 -12.66 -8.40 5.06
N ASP A 70 -11.89 -9.35 4.51
CA ASP A 70 -10.60 -9.14 3.82
C ASP A 70 -10.70 -8.99 2.29
N ASP A 71 -11.82 -9.38 1.67
CA ASP A 71 -12.00 -9.48 0.19
C ASP A 71 -11.74 -8.20 -0.62
N GLY A 72 -11.49 -7.06 0.03
CA GLY A 72 -11.12 -5.81 -0.62
C GLY A 72 -9.85 -5.12 -0.11
N LEU A 73 -9.23 -5.60 0.98
CA LEU A 73 -8.09 -4.90 1.59
C LEU A 73 -6.86 -4.91 0.70
N VAL A 74 -6.53 -6.07 0.12
CA VAL A 74 -5.43 -6.20 -0.84
C VAL A 74 -5.61 -5.22 -2.00
N GLY A 75 -6.80 -5.19 -2.61
CA GLY A 75 -7.11 -4.28 -3.72
C GLY A 75 -6.98 -2.80 -3.33
N LEU A 76 -7.33 -2.43 -2.09
CA LEU A 76 -7.14 -1.06 -1.60
C LEU A 76 -5.66 -0.67 -1.51
N PHE A 77 -4.81 -1.57 -1.00
CA PHE A 77 -3.37 -1.31 -0.89
C PHE A 77 -2.68 -1.34 -2.25
N GLU A 78 -3.08 -2.22 -3.17
CA GLU A 78 -2.60 -2.22 -4.55
C GLU A 78 -2.96 -0.90 -5.27
N GLY A 79 -4.20 -0.44 -5.14
CA GLY A 79 -4.62 0.85 -5.70
C GLY A 79 -3.88 2.05 -5.07
N ALA A 80 -3.59 2.02 -3.77
CA ALA A 80 -2.78 3.04 -3.12
C ALA A 80 -1.33 3.03 -3.62
N ARG A 81 -0.74 1.85 -3.79
CA ARG A 81 0.60 1.64 -4.34
C ARG A 81 0.72 2.18 -5.77
N GLU A 82 -0.23 1.84 -6.64
CA GLU A 82 -0.26 2.33 -8.02
C GLU A 82 -0.39 3.85 -8.08
N ALA A 83 -1.22 4.44 -7.22
CA ALA A 83 -1.36 5.88 -7.13
C ALA A 83 -0.03 6.56 -6.72
N LEU A 84 0.70 6.00 -5.74
CA LEU A 84 2.04 6.49 -5.37
C LEU A 84 3.05 6.36 -6.52
N ALA A 85 3.02 5.26 -7.27
CA ALA A 85 3.87 5.09 -8.44
C ALA A 85 3.59 6.16 -9.49
N GLY A 86 2.33 6.57 -9.66
CA GLY A 86 1.94 7.71 -10.50
C GLY A 86 2.58 9.02 -10.02
N VAL A 87 2.53 9.32 -8.72
CA VAL A 87 3.15 10.53 -8.15
C VAL A 87 4.65 10.52 -8.36
N TYR A 88 5.32 9.39 -8.11
CA TYR A 88 6.75 9.22 -8.34
C TYR A 88 7.13 9.52 -9.79
N LYS A 89 6.43 8.91 -10.76
CA LYS A 89 6.66 9.14 -12.19
C LYS A 89 6.50 10.61 -12.56
N LYS A 90 5.42 11.25 -12.07
CA LYS A 90 5.16 12.67 -12.29
C LYS A 90 6.30 13.53 -11.75
N TRP A 91 6.64 13.41 -10.46
CA TRP A 91 7.68 14.23 -9.84
C TRP A 91 9.05 14.01 -10.48
N ARG A 92 9.36 12.78 -10.90
CA ARG A 92 10.59 12.47 -11.63
C ARG A 92 10.63 13.12 -13.02
N SER A 93 9.50 13.14 -13.73
CA SER A 93 9.38 13.75 -15.06
C SER A 93 9.33 15.28 -15.04
N GLU A 94 8.83 15.87 -13.96
CA GLU A 94 8.75 17.33 -13.78
C GLU A 94 10.12 17.98 -13.52
N GLY A 95 11.21 17.19 -13.49
CA GLY A 95 12.59 17.62 -13.68
C GLY A 95 12.98 18.89 -12.93
N THR A 96 13.55 18.75 -11.73
CA THR A 96 14.16 19.89 -11.05
C THR A 96 15.33 20.43 -11.87
N GLY A 97 15.31 21.73 -12.17
CA GLY A 97 16.53 22.45 -12.51
C GLY A 97 17.60 22.27 -11.42
N GLU A 98 18.83 22.74 -11.67
CA GLU A 98 19.98 22.50 -10.78
C GLU A 98 19.75 22.91 -9.31
N VAL A 99 18.87 23.89 -9.07
CA VAL A 99 18.49 24.33 -7.72
C VAL A 99 17.37 23.44 -7.16
N GLY A 100 17.67 22.72 -6.08
CA GLY A 100 16.69 21.87 -5.37
C GLY A 100 16.65 20.40 -5.77
N LYS A 101 17.60 19.96 -6.62
CA LYS A 101 17.71 18.57 -7.09
C LYS A 101 17.83 17.55 -5.93
N SER A 102 18.66 17.83 -4.92
CA SER A 102 18.85 16.91 -3.78
C SER A 102 17.58 16.75 -2.91
N GLU A 103 16.79 17.81 -2.74
CA GLU A 103 15.55 17.75 -1.96
C GLU A 103 14.47 16.94 -2.67
N VAL A 104 14.42 17.02 -4.00
CA VAL A 104 13.49 16.22 -4.81
C VAL A 104 13.94 14.77 -4.90
N GLU A 105 15.23 14.48 -5.05
CA GLU A 105 15.77 13.11 -4.97
C GLU A 105 15.44 12.47 -3.61
N ALA A 106 15.67 13.17 -2.51
CA ALA A 106 15.28 12.68 -1.17
C ALA A 106 13.77 12.44 -1.06
N SER A 107 12.94 13.29 -1.67
CA SER A 107 11.48 13.10 -1.67
C SER A 107 11.04 11.92 -2.53
N LEU A 108 11.73 11.66 -3.64
CA LEU A 108 11.50 10.50 -4.51
C LEU A 108 11.91 9.19 -3.82
N GLU A 109 13.03 9.19 -3.08
CA GLU A 109 13.44 8.05 -2.25
C GLU A 109 12.39 7.76 -1.16
N GLN A 110 11.87 8.79 -0.50
CA GLN A 110 10.81 8.65 0.50
C GLN A 110 9.52 8.09 -0.11
N LEU A 111 9.16 8.48 -1.34
CA LEU A 111 8.02 7.92 -2.07
C LEU A 111 8.24 6.45 -2.44
N ALA A 112 9.44 6.11 -2.93
CA ALA A 112 9.79 4.73 -3.27
C ALA A 112 9.75 3.83 -2.02
N SER A 113 10.33 4.30 -0.91
CA SER A 113 10.29 3.57 0.36
C SER A 113 8.86 3.39 0.88
N LEU A 114 7.99 4.41 0.76
CA LEU A 114 6.58 4.27 1.15
C LEU A 114 5.84 3.27 0.25
N HIS A 115 6.11 3.28 -1.05
CA HIS A 115 5.59 2.30 -2.00
C HIS A 115 5.97 0.86 -1.59
N ASP A 116 7.22 0.65 -1.17
CA ASP A 116 7.68 -0.66 -0.70
C ASP A 116 7.00 -1.09 0.60
N LYS A 117 6.72 -0.15 1.52
CA LYS A 117 5.92 -0.45 2.72
C LYS A 117 4.48 -0.86 2.37
N LEU A 118 3.87 -0.22 1.37
CA LEU A 118 2.55 -0.66 0.90
C LEU A 118 2.61 -2.06 0.26
N ASN A 119 3.69 -2.40 -0.44
CA ASN A 119 3.94 -3.77 -0.92
C ASN A 119 4.03 -4.76 0.23
N THR A 120 4.77 -4.43 1.29
CA THR A 120 4.85 -5.27 2.49
C THR A 120 3.47 -5.47 3.13
N LEU A 121 2.67 -4.42 3.23
CA LEU A 121 1.30 -4.52 3.75
C LEU A 121 0.42 -5.42 2.87
N CYS A 122 0.48 -5.30 1.54
CA CYS A 122 -0.21 -6.22 0.63
C CYS A 122 0.20 -7.68 0.88
N TRP A 123 1.51 -7.91 1.00
CA TRP A 123 2.06 -9.25 1.19
C TRP A 123 1.61 -9.86 2.52
N LEU A 124 1.71 -9.13 3.63
CA LEU A 124 1.26 -9.59 4.95
C LEU A 124 -0.23 -9.95 4.96
N ILE A 125 -1.07 -9.17 4.28
CA ILE A 125 -2.50 -9.46 4.18
C ILE A 125 -2.73 -10.75 3.39
N ARG A 126 -2.05 -10.93 2.24
CA ARG A 126 -2.16 -12.15 1.41
C ARG A 126 -1.57 -13.40 2.07
N GLU A 127 -0.49 -13.26 2.83
CA GLU A 127 0.07 -14.38 3.58
C GLU A 127 -0.96 -14.91 4.59
N GLY A 128 -1.74 -14.01 5.19
CA GLY A 128 -2.85 -14.38 6.07
C GLY A 128 -3.99 -15.11 5.36
N GLU A 129 -4.23 -14.80 4.08
CA GLU A 129 -5.18 -15.53 3.23
C GLU A 129 -4.63 -16.93 2.88
N ALA A 130 -3.35 -17.03 2.49
CA ALA A 130 -2.72 -18.29 2.09
C ALA A 130 -2.59 -19.30 3.24
N ASP A 131 -2.31 -18.85 4.47
CA ASP A 131 -2.33 -19.71 5.66
C ASP A 131 -3.72 -20.31 5.95
N GLN A 132 -4.77 -19.76 5.33
CA GLN A 132 -6.15 -20.24 5.43
C GLN A 132 -6.56 -21.15 4.27
N ASP A 133 -5.70 -21.37 3.26
CA ASP A 133 -5.96 -22.36 2.22
C ASP A 133 -6.05 -23.73 2.89
N ARG A 134 -7.29 -24.21 3.00
CA ARG A 134 -7.56 -25.55 3.50
C ARG A 134 -7.10 -26.51 2.42
N VAL A 135 -6.04 -27.25 2.71
CA VAL A 135 -5.66 -28.44 1.93
C VAL A 135 -6.92 -29.30 1.82
N VAL A 136 -7.43 -29.54 0.61
CA VAL A 136 -8.58 -30.42 0.39
C VAL A 136 -8.12 -31.83 0.81
N PRO A 137 -8.59 -32.37 1.94
CA PRO A 137 -8.12 -33.66 2.39
C PRO A 137 -8.74 -34.75 1.51
N GLY A 138 -7.92 -35.48 0.77
CA GLY A 138 -8.39 -36.55 -0.11
C GLY A 138 -7.26 -37.27 -0.83
N VAL A 139 -7.49 -38.55 -1.12
CA VAL A 139 -6.72 -39.28 -2.14
C VAL A 139 -7.55 -39.24 -3.40
N PHE A 140 -7.07 -38.53 -4.41
CA PHE A 140 -7.77 -38.38 -5.69
C PHE A 140 -7.29 -39.44 -6.67
N SER A 141 -8.23 -40.14 -7.28
CA SER A 141 -7.95 -41.23 -8.22
C SER A 141 -7.62 -40.70 -9.63
N SER A 142 -8.04 -39.47 -9.91
CA SER A 142 -7.88 -38.81 -11.20
C SER A 142 -7.81 -37.28 -11.05
N PRO A 143 -7.28 -36.55 -12.05
CA PRO A 143 -7.32 -35.09 -12.07
C PRO A 143 -8.73 -34.51 -12.04
N ASP A 144 -9.70 -35.17 -12.68
CA ASP A 144 -11.09 -34.72 -12.72
C ASP A 144 -11.74 -34.76 -11.33
N ASP A 145 -11.40 -35.77 -10.51
CA ASP A 145 -11.86 -35.87 -9.11
C ASP A 145 -11.30 -34.73 -8.24
N LEU A 146 -10.06 -34.29 -8.51
CA LEU A 146 -9.44 -33.17 -7.83
C LEU A 146 -10.12 -31.85 -8.21
N PHE A 147 -10.37 -31.60 -9.51
CA PHE A 147 -11.05 -30.39 -9.97
C PHE A 147 -12.48 -30.30 -9.44
N ALA A 148 -13.22 -31.42 -9.47
CA ALA A 148 -14.56 -31.50 -8.88
C ALA A 148 -14.54 -31.21 -7.36
N ALA A 149 -13.53 -31.69 -6.63
CA ALA A 149 -13.38 -31.42 -5.20
C ALA A 149 -12.95 -29.97 -4.90
N MET A 150 -12.26 -29.32 -5.84
CA MET A 150 -11.91 -27.90 -5.80
C MET A 150 -13.04 -26.97 -6.25
N GLY A 151 -14.13 -27.52 -6.83
CA GLY A 151 -15.26 -26.74 -7.31
C GLY A 151 -14.99 -25.99 -8.63
N VAL A 152 -14.07 -26.49 -9.46
CA VAL A 152 -13.69 -25.91 -10.77
C VAL A 152 -14.08 -26.83 -11.92
#